data_AF-A0A1D6GY70-F1
#
_entry.id   AF-A0A1D6GY70-F1
#
_cell.length_a   1.000
_cell.length_b   1.000
_cell.length_c   1.000
_cell.angle_alpha   90.00
_cell.angle_beta   90.00
_cell.angle_gamma   90.00
#
_symmetry.space_group_name_H-M   'P 1'
#
loop_
_entity.id
_entity.type
_entity.pdbx_description
1 polymer ?
#
loop_
_entity_poly.entity_id
_entity_poly.type
_entity_poly.pdbx_seq_one_letter_code
_entity_poly.pdbx_strand_id
1 'polypeptide(L)'
;MLPDDDGGGVPCDNCAAQRALLHCAQLGTRLCLPCDVPVHAAAAFHERAPLCERCHAAAAAARCAVHRASFCAPCARAAGCDAESHARCPTRFYTGFPDPADLARILYVDVPPVDVPPLPPPPQPNLA
;
A
#
# COMPACT_ATOMS: atom_id res chain seq x y z
N MET A 1 22.11 7.68 22.96
CA MET A 1 21.67 6.50 22.19
C MET A 1 20.21 6.74 21.85
N LEU A 2 19.96 7.46 20.75
CA LEU A 2 18.61 7.55 20.19
C LEU A 2 18.32 6.16 19.61
N PRO A 3 17.15 5.55 19.85
CA PRO A 3 16.84 4.27 19.22
C PRO A 3 16.91 4.48 17.72
N ASP A 4 17.68 3.63 17.05
CA ASP A 4 17.70 3.54 15.60
C ASP A 4 16.24 3.52 15.10
N ASP A 5 15.83 4.61 14.46
CA ASP A 5 14.61 4.70 13.66
C ASP A 5 14.85 3.85 12.40
N ASP A 6 14.97 2.53 12.61
CA ASP A 6 14.77 1.57 11.54
C ASP A 6 13.31 1.73 11.15
N GLY A 7 13.08 2.35 9.99
CA GLY A 7 11.78 2.43 9.33
C GLY A 7 11.20 1.06 8.96
N GLY A 8 11.27 0.06 9.84
CA GLY A 8 10.10 -0.55 10.46
C GLY A 8 9.25 -1.32 9.48
N GLY A 9 9.88 -2.07 8.57
CA GLY A 9 9.17 -2.90 7.60
C GLY A 9 9.54 -4.37 7.75
N VAL A 10 8.60 -5.24 7.40
CA VAL A 10 8.85 -6.68 7.32
C VAL A 10 9.33 -7.06 5.92
N PRO A 11 10.23 -8.04 5.74
CA PRO A 11 10.61 -8.51 4.41
C PRO A 11 9.44 -9.20 3.70
N CYS A 12 9.44 -9.10 2.37
CA CYS A 12 8.52 -9.83 1.49
C CYS A 12 8.72 -11.34 1.64
N ASP A 13 7.62 -12.09 1.81
CA ASP A 13 7.65 -13.54 1.99
C ASP A 13 8.11 -14.30 0.73
N ASN A 14 8.08 -13.65 -0.45
CA ASN A 14 8.49 -14.26 -1.71
C ASN A 14 9.96 -14.01 -2.07
N CYS A 15 10.43 -12.76 -1.98
CA CYS A 15 11.80 -12.41 -2.41
C CYS A 15 12.77 -12.13 -1.28
N ALA A 16 12.28 -11.90 -0.05
CA ALA A 16 13.06 -11.47 1.13
C ALA A 16 13.94 -10.21 0.94
N ALA A 17 14.00 -9.63 -0.25
CA ALA A 17 14.91 -8.55 -0.62
C ALA A 17 14.29 -7.14 -0.50
N GLN A 18 12.96 -7.07 -0.43
CA GLN A 18 12.21 -5.80 -0.38
C GLN A 18 11.23 -5.84 0.80
N ARG A 19 10.87 -4.66 1.31
CA ARG A 19 9.81 -4.53 2.33
C ARG A 19 8.46 -4.95 1.75
N ALA A 20 7.70 -5.70 2.53
CA ALA A 20 6.33 -6.03 2.22
C ALA A 20 5.44 -4.80 2.47
N LEU A 21 4.52 -4.56 1.54
CA LEU A 21 3.54 -3.46 1.60
C LEU A 21 2.11 -3.97 1.58
N LEU A 22 1.91 -5.22 1.16
CA LEU A 22 0.61 -5.82 0.93
C LEU A 22 0.42 -7.04 1.82
N HIS A 23 -0.82 -7.28 2.19
CA HIS A 23 -1.29 -8.50 2.82
C HIS A 23 -2.31 -9.18 1.91
N CYS A 24 -2.09 -10.45 1.58
CA CYS A 24 -3.05 -11.30 0.89
C CYS A 24 -3.95 -12.00 1.92
N ALA A 25 -5.25 -11.73 1.91
CA ALA A 25 -6.18 -12.28 2.89
C ALA A 25 -6.32 -13.81 2.80
N GLN A 26 -6.27 -14.36 1.58
CA GLN A 26 -6.46 -15.79 1.34
C GLN A 26 -5.23 -16.63 1.67
N LEU A 27 -4.02 -16.11 1.43
CA LEU A 27 -2.77 -16.84 1.68
C LEU A 27 -2.11 -16.48 3.02
N GLY A 28 -2.52 -15.37 3.65
CA GLY A 28 -1.85 -14.83 4.83
C GLY A 28 -0.42 -14.36 4.57
N THR A 29 -0.08 -14.13 3.30
CA THR A 29 1.27 -13.74 2.87
C THR A 29 1.44 -12.24 2.75
N ARG A 30 2.67 -11.79 2.91
CA ARG A 30 3.09 -10.39 2.90
C ARG A 30 4.00 -10.18 1.70
N LEU A 31 3.58 -9.34 0.77
CA LEU A 31 4.26 -9.19 -0.51
C LEU A 31 4.70 -7.73 -0.73
N CYS A 32 5.81 -7.57 -1.43
CA CYS A 32 6.16 -6.31 -2.06
C CYS A 32 5.44 -6.16 -3.41
N LEU A 33 5.29 -4.93 -3.90
CA LEU A 33 4.57 -4.66 -5.15
C LEU A 33 5.10 -5.44 -6.37
N PRO A 34 6.43 -5.59 -6.58
CA PRO A 34 6.94 -6.37 -7.70
C PRO A 34 6.60 -7.87 -7.62
N CYS A 35 6.49 -8.42 -6.41
CA CYS A 35 6.14 -9.82 -6.22
C CYS A 35 4.62 -10.06 -6.21
N ASP A 36 3.80 -9.01 -6.02
CA ASP A 36 2.34 -9.14 -6.04
C ASP A 36 1.85 -9.65 -7.38
N VAL A 37 2.36 -9.06 -8.47
CA VAL A 37 1.91 -9.35 -9.82
C VAL A 37 2.11 -10.81 -10.23
N PRO A 38 3.32 -11.39 -10.15
CA PRO A 38 3.53 -12.78 -10.53
C PRO A 38 2.79 -13.77 -9.63
N VAL A 39 2.65 -13.50 -8.32
CA VAL A 39 1.92 -14.38 -7.40
C VAL A 39 0.42 -14.39 -7.70
N HIS A 40 -0.15 -13.25 -8.08
CA HIS A 40 -1.60 -13.10 -8.28
C HIS A 40 -2.05 -13.16 -9.74
N ALA A 41 -1.14 -13.29 -10.72
CA ALA A 41 -1.49 -13.43 -12.14
C ALA A 41 -2.38 -14.65 -12.42
N ALA A 42 -2.17 -15.76 -11.71
CA ALA A 42 -2.98 -16.98 -11.83
C ALA A 42 -4.11 -17.07 -10.78
N ALA A 43 -4.16 -16.12 -9.84
CA ALA A 43 -5.07 -16.14 -8.68
C ALA A 43 -5.66 -14.74 -8.42
N ALA A 44 -6.23 -14.16 -9.48
CA ALA A 44 -6.76 -12.78 -9.46
C ALA A 44 -7.88 -12.54 -8.44
N PHE A 45 -8.48 -13.59 -7.87
CA PHE A 45 -9.56 -13.52 -6.89
C PHE A 45 -9.08 -13.27 -5.46
N HIS A 46 -7.78 -13.36 -5.19
CA HIS A 46 -7.26 -13.07 -3.85
C HIS A 46 -7.36 -11.57 -3.54
N GLU A 47 -7.98 -11.28 -2.40
CA GLU A 47 -8.14 -9.95 -1.85
C GLU A 47 -6.82 -9.52 -1.20
N ARG A 48 -6.32 -8.40 -1.71
CA ARG A 48 -5.12 -7.74 -1.20
C ARG A 48 -5.49 -6.40 -0.60
N ALA A 49 -4.77 -6.03 0.44
CA ALA A 49 -4.88 -4.73 1.09
C ALA A 49 -3.50 -4.29 1.56
N PRO A 50 -3.32 -2.99 1.86
CA PRO A 50 -2.12 -2.52 2.53
C PRO A 50 -1.87 -3.32 3.82
N LEU A 51 -0.60 -3.62 4.10
CA LEU A 51 -0.19 -4.27 5.34
C LEU A 51 -0.31 -3.29 6.51
N CYS A 52 -0.70 -3.78 7.69
CA CYS A 52 -0.63 -2.98 8.90
C CYS A 52 0.84 -2.69 9.26
N GLU A 53 1.21 -1.42 9.31
CA GLU A 53 2.59 -0.95 9.55
C GLU A 53 3.02 -1.04 11.02
N ARG A 54 2.11 -1.46 11.92
CA ARG A 54 2.44 -1.68 13.34
C ARG A 54 2.71 -3.14 13.66
N CYS A 55 1.83 -4.06 13.24
CA CYS A 55 1.97 -5.48 13.56
C CYS A 55 2.53 -6.33 12.43
N HIS A 56 2.50 -5.84 11.18
CA HIS A 56 2.95 -6.57 10.00
C HIS A 56 2.32 -7.96 9.81
N ALA A 57 1.16 -8.20 10.42
CA ALA A 57 0.53 -9.52 10.51
C ALA A 57 -0.90 -9.55 9.97
N ALA A 58 -1.43 -8.41 9.53
CA ALA A 58 -2.81 -8.31 9.06
C ALA A 58 -2.96 -7.21 8.01
N ALA A 59 -4.02 -7.33 7.21
CA ALA A 59 -4.50 -6.25 6.37
C ALA A 59 -4.85 -5.02 7.22
N ALA A 60 -4.46 -3.85 6.73
CA ALA A 60 -4.94 -2.59 7.26
C ALA A 60 -6.45 -2.50 7.05
N ALA A 61 -7.15 -1.98 8.05
CA ALA A 61 -8.58 -1.68 8.03
C ALA A 61 -8.85 -0.16 8.04
N ALA A 62 -7.87 0.63 8.47
CA ALA A 62 -7.96 2.07 8.56
C ALA A 62 -6.63 2.72 8.19
N ARG A 63 -6.71 3.90 7.58
CA ARG A 63 -5.60 4.84 7.43
C ARG A 63 -5.77 6.00 8.40
N CYS A 64 -4.69 6.37 9.08
CA CYS A 64 -4.65 7.55 9.92
C CYS A 64 -3.84 8.66 9.22
N ALA A 65 -4.46 9.78 8.91
CA ALA A 65 -3.78 10.93 8.30
C ALA A 65 -2.75 11.59 9.23
N VAL A 66 -2.99 11.56 10.55
CA VAL A 66 -2.08 12.15 11.56
C VAL A 66 -0.79 11.35 11.66
N HIS A 67 -0.90 10.03 11.79
CA HIS A 67 0.26 9.14 11.86
C HIS A 67 0.85 8.79 10.48
N ARG A 68 0.18 9.21 9.40
CA ARG A 68 0.53 8.87 7.99
C ARG A 68 0.78 7.38 7.79
N ALA A 69 -0.02 6.55 8.46
CA ALA A 69 0.19 5.11 8.53
C ALA A 69 -1.12 4.32 8.39
N SER A 70 -0.99 3.08 7.92
CA SER A 70 -2.07 2.12 7.77
C SER A 70 -2.09 1.11 8.92
N PHE A 71 -3.25 0.96 9.57
CA PHE A 71 -3.43 0.09 10.73
C PHE A 71 -4.54 -0.94 10.52
N CYS A 72 -4.34 -2.17 11.00
CA CYS A 72 -5.44 -3.12 11.20
C CYS A 72 -6.36 -2.61 12.33
N ALA A 73 -7.61 -3.08 12.38
CA ALA A 73 -8.58 -2.58 13.34
C ALA A 73 -8.11 -2.63 14.82
N PRO A 74 -7.46 -3.71 15.30
CA PRO A 74 -6.92 -3.76 16.66
C PRO A 74 -5.81 -2.71 16.92
N CYS A 75 -4.87 -2.58 15.99
CA CYS A 75 -3.77 -1.61 16.12
C CYS A 75 -4.29 -0.17 16.02
N ALA A 76 -5.30 0.07 15.18
CA ALA A 76 -5.95 1.36 15.09
C ALA A 76 -6.59 1.75 16.42
N ARG A 77 -7.34 0.84 17.06
CA ARG A 77 -7.94 1.08 18.38
C ARG A 77 -6.88 1.34 19.46
N ALA A 78 -5.81 0.56 19.47
CA ALA A 78 -4.72 0.73 20.43
C ALA A 78 -3.97 2.07 20.26
N ALA A 79 -3.88 2.58 19.03
CA ALA A 79 -3.27 3.87 18.72
C ALA A 79 -4.25 5.05 18.83
N GLY A 80 -5.48 4.84 19.32
CA GLY A 80 -6.52 5.87 19.33
C GLY A 80 -6.87 6.39 17.94
N CYS A 81 -6.66 5.60 16.88
CA CYS A 81 -6.93 5.92 15.47
C CYS A 81 -8.25 5.30 14.97
N ASP A 82 -9.22 5.13 15.87
CA ASP A 82 -10.55 4.68 15.53
C ASP A 82 -11.49 5.84 15.14
N ALA A 83 -12.75 5.54 14.76
CA ALA A 83 -13.69 6.53 14.17
C ALA A 83 -14.06 7.61 15.18
N GLU A 84 -13.97 7.28 16.46
CA GLU A 84 -14.36 8.18 17.53
C GLU A 84 -13.26 9.21 17.82
N SER A 85 -12.06 9.00 17.27
CA SER A 85 -10.87 9.79 17.55
C SER A 85 -10.36 10.52 16.31
N HIS A 86 -9.76 9.80 15.36
CA HIS A 86 -9.15 10.38 14.15
C HIS A 86 -10.03 10.14 12.92
N ALA A 87 -10.06 11.11 12.00
CA ALA A 87 -10.69 10.96 10.69
C ALA A 87 -10.00 9.83 9.90
N ARG A 88 -10.61 8.64 9.94
CA ARG A 88 -10.11 7.43 9.29
C ARG A 88 -10.73 7.28 7.91
N CYS A 89 -9.89 7.01 6.91
CA CYS A 89 -10.36 6.54 5.61
C CYS A 89 -10.32 5.00 5.62
N PRO A 90 -11.43 4.30 5.32
CA PRO A 90 -11.42 2.86 5.22
C PRO A 90 -10.42 2.43 4.13
N THR A 91 -9.54 1.49 4.47
CA THR A 91 -8.69 0.85 3.48
C THR A 91 -9.56 -0.05 2.60
N ARG A 92 -9.27 -0.06 1.30
CA ARG A 92 -10.00 -0.88 0.33
C ARG A 92 -9.21 -2.14 0.04
N PHE A 93 -9.89 -3.27 0.07
CA PHE A 93 -9.39 -4.50 -0.52
C PHE A 93 -9.52 -4.41 -2.04
N TYR A 94 -8.60 -5.04 -2.76
CA TYR A 94 -8.65 -5.14 -4.21
C TYR A 94 -8.30 -6.55 -4.69
N THR A 95 -8.87 -6.87 -5.84
CA THR A 95 -8.63 -8.10 -6.61
C THR A 95 -8.16 -7.72 -8.02
N GLY A 96 -7.66 -8.68 -8.79
CA GLY A 96 -7.09 -8.44 -10.12
C GLY A 96 -5.91 -7.47 -10.13
N PHE A 97 -5.85 -6.62 -11.15
CA PHE A 97 -4.79 -5.63 -11.35
C PHE A 97 -5.43 -4.24 -11.45
N PRO A 98 -5.55 -3.50 -10.34
CA PRO A 98 -5.99 -2.12 -10.41
C PRO A 98 -5.00 -1.32 -11.27
N ASP A 99 -5.49 -0.28 -11.92
CA ASP A 99 -4.60 0.64 -12.60
C ASP A 99 -3.66 1.33 -11.56
N PRO A 100 -2.51 1.86 -12.00
CA PRO A 100 -1.53 2.44 -11.08
C PRO A 100 -2.08 3.57 -10.19
N ALA A 101 -3.04 4.37 -10.69
CA ALA A 101 -3.64 5.46 -9.92
C ALA A 101 -4.58 4.93 -8.83
N ASP A 102 -5.39 3.91 -9.13
CA ASP A 102 -6.21 3.26 -8.10
C ASP A 102 -5.37 2.51 -7.08
N LEU A 103 -4.31 1.82 -7.51
CA LEU A 103 -3.35 1.20 -6.59
C LEU A 103 -2.68 2.24 -5.69
N ALA A 104 -2.28 3.39 -6.23
CA ALA A 104 -1.69 4.48 -5.44
C ALA A 104 -2.69 5.01 -4.39
N ARG A 105 -3.96 5.21 -4.74
CA ARG A 105 -5.03 5.59 -3.78
C ARG A 105 -5.28 4.54 -2.72
N ILE A 106 -5.13 3.26 -3.08
CA ILE A 106 -5.28 2.15 -2.15
C ILE A 106 -4.10 2.09 -1.19
N LEU A 107 -2.87 2.41 -1.60
CA LEU A 107 -1.66 2.23 -0.77
C LEU A 107 -1.23 3.49 -0.02
N TYR A 108 -1.42 4.67 -0.59
CA TYR A 108 -0.93 5.93 -0.04
C TYR A 108 -2.09 6.87 0.32
N VAL A 109 -1.92 7.61 1.42
CA VAL A 109 -2.82 8.71 1.76
C VAL A 109 -2.31 9.97 1.06
N ASP A 110 -3.19 10.56 0.24
CA ASP A 110 -3.02 11.86 -0.41
C ASP A 110 -1.69 12.03 -1.19
N VAL A 111 -1.67 11.55 -2.44
CA VAL A 111 -0.88 12.27 -3.44
C VAL A 111 -1.62 13.60 -3.58
N PRO A 112 -1.07 14.75 -3.11
CA PRO A 112 -1.60 16.03 -3.54
C PRO A 112 -1.59 15.96 -5.07
N PRO A 113 -2.65 16.42 -5.77
CA PRO A 113 -2.72 16.31 -7.21
C PRO A 113 -1.38 16.79 -7.79
N VAL A 114 -0.57 15.85 -8.28
CA VAL A 114 0.62 16.20 -9.01
C VAL A 114 0.04 16.79 -10.27
N ASP A 115 0.17 18.11 -10.41
CA ASP A 115 0.06 18.74 -11.72
C ASP A 115 1.14 18.05 -12.55
N VAL A 116 0.75 17.00 -13.29
CA VAL A 116 1.66 16.32 -14.19
C VAL A 116 1.79 17.29 -15.36
N PRO A 117 2.93 17.98 -15.52
CA PRO A 117 3.09 18.86 -16.66
C PRO A 117 2.86 18.01 -17.92
N PRO A 118 2.11 18.53 -18.90
CA PRO A 118 1.78 17.78 -20.10
C PRO A 118 3.07 17.22 -20.72
N LEU A 119 3.05 15.93 -21.04
CA LEU A 119 4.18 15.28 -21.70
C LEU A 119 4.58 16.13 -22.92
N PRO A 120 5.88 16.41 -23.12
CA PRO A 120 6.31 17.11 -24.31
C PRO A 120 5.87 16.30 -25.54
N PRO A 121 5.39 16.97 -26.60
CA PRO A 121 4.95 16.28 -27.80
C PRO A 121 6.09 15.41 -28.35
N PRO A 122 5.76 14.22 -28.89
CA PRO A 122 6.78 13.37 -29.51
C PRO A 122 7.53 14.16 -30.58
N PRO A 123 8.85 13.94 -30.74
CA PRO A 123 9.63 14.63 -31.76
C PRO A 123 8.99 14.39 -33.13
N GLN A 124 8.62 15.46 -33.82
CA GLN A 124 8.03 15.32 -35.14
C GLN A 124 9.10 14.80 -36.11
N PRO A 125 8.78 13.78 -36.94
CA PRO A 125 9.71 13.30 -37.93
C PRO A 125 10.05 14.45 -38.87
N ASN A 126 11.34 14.73 -39.03
CA ASN A 126 11.84 15.78 -39.90
C ASN A 126 11.44 15.42 -41.34
N LEU A 127 10.51 16.17 -41.92
CA LEU A 127 10.16 16.01 -43.33
C LEU A 127 11.27 16.66 -44.15
N ALA A 128 12.21 15.84 -44.60
CA ALA A 128 13.21 16.19 -45.60
C ALA A 128 12.56 16.35 -46.99
#